data_AF-A0A4J1X1G9-F1
#
_entry.id   AF-A0A4J1X1G9-F1
#
_cell.length_a   1.000
_cell.length_b   1.000
_cell.length_c   1.000
_cell.angle_alpha   90.00
_cell.angle_beta   90.00
_cell.angle_gamma   90.00
#
_symmetry.space_group_name_H-M   'P 1'
#
loop_
_entity.id
_entity.type
_entity.pdbx_description
1 polymer ?
#
loop_
_entity_poly.entity_id
_entity_poly.type
_entity_poly.pdbx_seq_one_letter_code
_entity_poly.pdbx_strand_id
1 'polypeptide(L)' 'MLELYFVYNGHCKFYLGTFDNVDDLIEQMEDHQWAFSAITHPRFQKHIGQRTTRFDYGSKDCYYLATFSGGK' A
#
# COMPACT_ATOMS: atom_id res chain seq x y z
N MET A 1 -9.11 -9.78 7.04
CA MET A 1 -8.50 -9.95 5.71
C MET A 1 -8.23 -8.58 5.11
N LEU A 2 -6.95 -8.31 4.85
CA LEU A 2 -6.43 -7.06 4.31
C LEU A 2 -5.91 -7.34 2.91
N GLU A 3 -6.33 -6.58 1.93
CA GLU A 3 -5.79 -6.65 0.57
C GLU A 3 -4.86 -5.46 0.35
N LEU A 4 -3.72 -5.69 -0.30
CA LEU A 4 -2.76 -4.64 -0.62
C LEU A 4 -2.69 -4.44 -2.13
N TYR A 5 -2.75 -3.18 -2.55
CA TYR A 5 -2.54 -2.76 -3.92
C TYR A 5 -1.46 -1.68 -3.98
N PHE A 6 -0.63 -1.72 -5.01
CA PHE A 6 0.17 -0.57 -5.45
C PHE A 6 -0.61 0.17 -6.54
N VAL A 7 -0.89 1.45 -6.31
CA VAL A 7 -1.53 2.32 -7.29
C VAL A 7 -0.46 3.16 -7.97
N TYR A 8 -0.47 3.21 -9.29
CA TYR A 8 0.40 4.08 -10.09
C TYR A 8 -0.42 4.85 -11.13
N ASN A 9 0.09 6.01 -11.54
CA ASN A 9 -0.60 6.97 -12.41
C ASN A 9 -2.00 7.35 -11.87
N GLY A 10 -2.21 7.29 -10.55
CA GLY A 10 -3.45 7.67 -9.86
C GLY A 10 -4.66 6.73 -10.07
N HIS A 11 -4.56 5.71 -10.92
CA HIS A 11 -5.69 4.83 -11.23
C HIS A 11 -5.33 3.36 -11.50
N CYS A 12 -4.14 3.07 -12.02
CA CYS A 12 -3.73 1.71 -12.31
C CYS A 12 -3.42 0.97 -11.00
N LYS A 13 -4.08 -0.16 -10.76
CA LYS A 13 -3.89 -0.97 -9.56
C LYS A 13 -3.12 -2.23 -9.88
N PHE A 14 -2.05 -2.47 -9.15
CA PHE A 14 -1.31 -3.72 -9.13
C PHE A 14 -1.54 -4.42 -7.79
N TYR A 15 -2.00 -5.66 -7.82
CA TYR A 15 -2.32 -6.41 -6.61
C TYR A 15 -1.05 -7.04 -6.02
N LEU A 16 -0.80 -6.80 -4.74
CA LEU A 16 0.40 -7.27 -4.04
C LEU A 16 0.12 -8.45 -3.11
N GLY A 17 -1.13 -8.66 -2.70
CA GLY A 17 -1.50 -9.83 -1.91
C GLY A 17 -2.63 -9.59 -0.93
N THR A 18 -2.94 -10.66 -0.20
CA THR A 18 -3.89 -10.67 0.91
C THR A 18 -3.16 -11.11 2.17
N PHE A 19 -3.45 -10.43 3.27
CA PHE A 19 -2.77 -10.58 4.55
C PHE A 19 -3.80 -10.72 5.68
N ASP A 20 -3.44 -11.53 6.67
CA ASP A 20 -4.24 -11.73 7.88
C ASP A 20 -3.89 -10.73 8.98
N ASN A 21 -2.68 -10.19 8.96
CA ASN A 21 -2.19 -9.20 9.90
C ASN A 21 -1.57 -7.99 9.17
N VAL A 22 -1.32 -6.93 9.94
CA VAL A 22 -0.79 -5.66 9.41
C VAL A 22 0.72 -5.73 9.20
N ASP A 23 1.45 -6.52 9.99
CA ASP A 23 2.91 -6.58 9.94
C ASP A 23 3.39 -7.17 8.61
N ASP A 24 2.83 -8.31 8.18
CA ASP A 24 3.13 -8.93 6.89
C ASP A 24 2.78 -8.00 5.71
N LEU A 25 1.70 -7.23 5.84
CA LEU A 25 1.30 -6.24 4.83
C LEU A 25 2.35 -5.12 4.71
N ILE A 26 2.89 -4.65 5.84
CA ILE A 26 3.94 -3.62 5.86
C ILE A 26 5.25 -4.17 5.29
N GLU A 27 5.63 -5.39 5.66
CA GLU A 27 6.81 -6.06 5.08
C GLU A 27 6.71 -6.13 3.55
N GLN A 28 5.56 -6.56 3.01
CA GLN A 28 5.34 -6.60 1.56
C GLN A 28 5.43 -5.20 0.91
N MET A 29 4.95 -4.15 1.59
CA MET A 29 5.08 -2.76 1.11
C MET A 29 6.54 -2.31 1.05
N GLU A 30 7.33 -2.63 2.08
CA GLU A 30 8.75 -2.30 2.16
C GLU A 30 9.56 -3.05 1.11
N ASP A 31 9.33 -4.36 0.95
CA ASP A 31 9.98 -5.18 -0.08
C ASP A 31 9.69 -4.70 -1.49
N HIS A 32 8.42 -4.42 -1.80
CA HIS A 32 8.02 -3.88 -3.10
C HIS A 32 8.65 -2.50 -3.33
N GLN A 33 8.71 -1.66 -2.29
CA GLN A 33 9.33 -0.35 -2.39
C GLN A 33 10.83 -0.49 -2.70
N TRP A 34 11.53 -1.36 -1.97
CA TRP A 34 12.95 -1.59 -2.13
C TRP A 34 13.29 -2.12 -3.53
N ALA A 35 12.48 -3.05 -4.06
CA ALA A 35 12.73 -3.67 -5.36
C ALA A 35 12.41 -2.75 -6.56
N PHE A 36 11.38 -1.90 -6.45
CA PHE A 36 10.81 -1.20 -7.62
C PHE A 36 10.83 0.33 -7.54
N SER A 37 11.35 0.94 -6.48
CA SER A 37 11.44 2.39 -6.33
C SER A 37 12.88 2.89 -6.19
N ALA A 38 13.17 4.02 -6.83
CA ALA A 38 14.47 4.71 -6.70
C ALA A 38 14.65 5.47 -5.37
N ILE A 39 13.59 5.59 -4.57
CA ILE A 39 13.62 6.28 -3.27
C ILE A 39 14.24 5.33 -2.23
N THR A 40 15.48 5.57 -1.81
CA THR A 40 16.18 4.66 -0.87
C THR A 40 15.76 4.81 0.59
N HIS A 41 15.09 5.91 0.95
CA HIS A 41 14.65 6.21 2.31
C HIS A 41 13.22 6.78 2.27
N PRO A 42 12.19 5.95 2.00
CA PRO A 42 10.83 6.43 1.89
C PRO A 42 10.34 7.01 3.23
N ARG A 43 9.52 8.06 3.15
CA ARG A 43 8.72 8.53 4.28
C ARG A 43 7.27 8.30 3.95
N PHE A 44 6.68 7.31 4.61
CA PHE A 44 5.29 6.98 4.39
C PHE A 44 4.37 7.95 5.11
N GLN A 45 3.43 8.55 4.38
CA GLN A 45 2.34 9.32 4.96
C GLN A 45 1.05 8.49 4.90
N LYS A 46 0.47 8.23 6.07
CA LYS A 46 -0.75 7.42 6.20
C LYS A 46 -2.01 8.30 6.13
N HIS A 47 -2.97 7.88 5.31
CA HIS A 47 -4.31 8.44 5.20
C HIS A 47 -5.34 7.36 5.52
N ILE A 48 -6.09 7.52 6.60
CA ILE A 48 -7.04 6.52 7.11
C ILE A 48 -8.45 6.89 6.65
N GLY A 49 -9.07 6.01 5.86
CA GLY A 49 -10.49 6.02 5.54
C GLY A 49 -11.26 4.95 6.32
N GLN A 50 -12.56 4.81 6.05
CA GLN A 50 -13.43 3.86 6.79
C GLN A 50 -13.03 2.39 6.58
N ARG A 51 -12.75 2.00 5.34
CA ARG A 51 -12.38 0.62 4.96
C ARG A 51 -11.06 0.52 4.22
N THR A 52 -10.36 1.64 4.13
CA THR A 52 -9.15 1.76 3.31
C THR A 52 -8.11 2.57 4.06
N THR A 53 -6.86 2.17 3.93
CA THR A 53 -5.72 2.98 4.36
C THR A 53 -4.81 3.19 3.15
N ARG A 54 -4.51 4.45 2.86
CA ARG A 54 -3.60 4.84 1.80
C ARG A 54 -2.26 5.26 2.40
N PHE A 55 -1.17 4.81 1.81
CA PHE A 55 0.19 5.15 2.22
C PHE A 55 0.93 5.79 1.05
N ASP A 56 1.18 7.08 1.19
CA ASP A 56 1.86 7.87 0.17
C ASP A 56 3.35 7.85 0.43
N TYR A 57 4.13 7.69 -0.63
CA TYR A 57 5.57 7.89 -0.60
C TYR A 57 6.05 8.37 -1.97
N GLY A 58 6.82 9.45 -2.01
CA GLY A 58 7.23 10.06 -3.28
C GLY A 58 6.10 10.84 -3.96
N SER A 59 5.66 10.35 -5.14
CA SER A 59 4.64 11.04 -5.96
C SER A 59 3.22 10.80 -5.42
N LYS A 60 2.35 11.82 -5.46
CA LYS A 60 0.95 11.69 -5.05
C LYS A 60 0.14 10.68 -5.87
N ASP A 61 0.58 10.41 -7.09
CA ASP A 61 -0.11 9.48 -8.00
C ASP A 61 0.44 8.04 -7.91
N CYS A 62 1.42 7.81 -7.03
CA CYS A 62 1.98 6.50 -6.72
C CYS A 62 1.88 6.21 -5.21
N TYR A 63 1.04 5.27 -4.82
CA TYR A 63 0.79 5.01 -3.39
C TYR A 63 0.37 3.56 -3.16
N TYR A 64 0.55 3.10 -1.92
CA TYR A 64 -0.02 1.83 -1.49
C TYR A 64 -1.44 2.04 -0.97
N LEU A 65 -2.34 1.12 -1.31
CA LEU A 65 -3.73 1.12 -0.86
C LEU A 65 -4.02 -0.22 -0.20
N ALA A 66 -4.17 -0.20 1.12
CA ALA A 66 -4.67 -1.32 1.89
C ALA A 66 -6.19 -1.22 1.99
N THR A 67 -6.91 -2.29 1.70
CA THR A 67 -8.38 -2.37 1.81
C THR A 67 -8.80 -3.50 2.74
N PHE A 68 -9.79 -3.22 3.59
CA PHE A 68 -10.35 -4.23 4.49
C PHE A 68 -11.59 -4.86 3.86
N SER A 69 -11.47 -6.14 3.50
CA SER A 69 -12.55 -6.93 2.92
C SER A 69 -13.42 -7.65 3.96
N GLY A 70 -13.07 -7.57 5.26
CA GLY A 70 -13.89 -8.14 6.34
C GLY A 70 -15.12 -7.29 6.70
N GLY A 71 -16.23 -7.96 7.04
CA GLY A 71 -17.43 -7.35 7.64
C GLY A 71 -18.42 -6.70 6.67
N LYS A 72 -19.71 -7.04 6.84
CA LYS A 72 -20.86 -6.26 6.37
C LYS A 72 -21.04 -5.04 7.26
#